data_AF-A0A1H1XSD0-F1
#
_entry.id   AF-A0A1H1XSD0-F1
#
_cell.length_a   1.000
_cell.length_b   1.000
_cell.length_c   1.000
_cell.angle_alpha   90.00
_cell.angle_beta   90.00
_cell.angle_gamma   90.00
#
_symmetry.space_group_name_H-M   'P 1'
#
loop_
_entity.id
_entity.type
_entity.pdbx_description
1 polymer ?
#
loop_
_entity_poly.entity_id
_entity_poly.type
_entity_poly.pdbx_seq_one_letter_code
_entity_poly.pdbx_strand_id
1 'polypeptide(L)'
;MHHLARILLLLVVVAAVYCFVYWLPFAFVPQEQRQWVASLVALLCAVLAGRFVWTRSADPGRSPLVAMAYGALALGGIGFCAGFFGPLLLAPEANQGPLLGFFITGPLGFVIGAIGGFGYWLSRRRRSPDAR
;
A
#
# COMPACT_ATOMS: atom_id res chain seq x y z
N MET A 1 4.32 11.62 -15.29
CA MET A 1 5.06 11.00 -14.17
C MET A 1 6.25 10.26 -14.76
N HIS A 2 7.48 10.57 -14.33
CA HIS A 2 8.68 9.88 -14.79
C HIS A 2 8.58 8.38 -14.44
N HIS A 3 8.92 7.49 -15.38
CA HIS A 3 8.81 6.03 -15.22
C HIS A 3 9.43 5.52 -13.91
N LEU A 4 10.50 6.16 -13.46
CA LEU A 4 11.16 5.91 -12.18
C LEU A 4 10.20 5.97 -10.98
N ALA A 5 9.37 7.02 -10.89
CA ALA A 5 8.44 7.18 -9.77
C ALA A 5 7.38 6.06 -9.72
N ARG A 6 6.94 5.58 -10.89
CA ARG A 6 5.98 4.47 -10.98
C ARG A 6 6.63 3.14 -10.54
N ILE A 7 7.89 2.93 -10.92
CA ILE A 7 8.66 1.74 -10.53
C ILE A 7 8.90 1.76 -9.02
N LEU A 8 9.37 2.88 -8.46
CA LEU A 8 9.59 3.01 -7.01
C LEU A 8 8.31 2.78 -6.22
N LEU A 9 7.19 3.39 -6.66
CA LEU A 9 5.90 3.18 -6.01
C LEU A 9 5.46 1.72 -6.06
N LEU A 10 5.65 1.05 -7.21
CA LEU A 10 5.34 -0.37 -7.35
C LEU A 10 6.17 -1.22 -6.38
N LEU A 11 7.49 -0.98 -6.28
CA LEU A 11 8.36 -1.70 -5.36
C LEU A 11 7.92 -1.52 -3.90
N VAL A 12 7.60 -0.28 -3.51
CA VAL A 12 7.08 0.03 -2.17
C VAL A 12 5.78 -0.70 -1.89
N VAL A 13 4.81 -0.65 -2.81
CA VAL A 13 3.50 -1.31 -2.61
C VAL A 13 3.63 -2.82 -2.55
N VAL A 14 4.43 -3.42 -3.43
CA VAL A 14 4.67 -4.88 -3.45
C VAL A 14 5.33 -5.31 -2.13
N ALA A 15 6.38 -4.61 -1.69
CA ALA A 15 7.04 -4.90 -0.43
C ALA A 15 6.09 -4.75 0.77
N ALA A 16 5.34 -3.64 0.82
CA ALA A 16 4.38 -3.37 1.89
C ALA A 16 3.31 -4.45 1.98
N VAL A 17 2.66 -4.80 0.86
CA VAL A 17 1.58 -5.79 0.85
C VAL A 17 2.12 -7.18 1.16
N TYR A 18 3.28 -7.57 0.64
CA TYR A 18 3.90 -8.84 0.98
C TYR A 18 4.18 -8.95 2.48
N CYS A 19 4.89 -7.97 3.05
CA CYS A 19 5.23 -7.96 4.47
C CYS A 19 3.97 -7.93 5.34
N PHE A 20 2.97 -7.11 4.99
CA PHE A 20 1.74 -7.01 5.76
C PHE A 20 0.96 -8.33 5.77
N VAL A 21 0.72 -8.92 4.60
CA VAL A 21 -0.06 -10.16 4.46
C VAL A 21 0.69 -11.36 5.02
N TYR A 22 2.00 -11.42 4.87
CA TYR A 22 2.81 -12.51 5.42
C TYR A 22 2.82 -12.49 6.95
N TRP A 23 3.02 -11.32 7.56
CA TRP A 23 3.23 -11.24 9.01
C TRP A 23 1.92 -11.12 9.80
N LEU A 24 0.98 -10.26 9.39
CA LEU A 24 -0.15 -9.94 10.25
C LEU A 24 -1.23 -11.04 10.27
N PRO A 25 -1.83 -11.47 9.14
CA PRO A 25 -2.78 -12.59 9.13
C PRO A 25 -2.19 -13.92 9.62
N PHE A 26 -0.97 -14.27 9.20
CA PHE A 26 -0.40 -15.59 9.52
C PHE A 26 0.28 -15.66 10.88
N ALA A 27 0.47 -14.54 11.59
CA ALA A 27 0.81 -14.56 13.02
C ALA A 27 -0.25 -15.31 13.86
N PHE A 28 -1.50 -15.38 13.39
CA PHE A 28 -2.60 -16.02 14.10
C PHE A 28 -2.85 -17.48 13.67
N VAL A 29 -2.06 -18.02 12.74
CA VAL A 29 -2.24 -19.38 12.20
C VAL A 29 -0.98 -20.21 12.48
N PRO A 30 -1.05 -21.37 13.17
CA PRO A 30 0.12 -22.21 13.42
C PRO A 30 0.82 -22.63 12.10
N GLN A 31 2.07 -22.22 11.92
CA GLN A 31 2.77 -22.33 10.63
C GLN A 31 3.78 -23.47 10.50
N GLU A 32 4.01 -24.28 11.56
CA GLU A 32 5.12 -25.26 11.68
C GLU A 32 5.43 -26.09 10.40
N GLN A 33 4.42 -26.42 9.57
CA GLN A 33 4.63 -27.14 8.30
C GLN A 33 4.11 -26.42 7.03
N ARG A 34 3.46 -25.25 7.14
CA ARG A 34 2.72 -24.59 6.04
C ARG A 34 3.16 -23.15 5.73
N GLN A 35 4.33 -22.71 6.20
CA GLN A 35 4.87 -21.37 5.92
C GLN A 35 4.90 -21.00 4.43
N TRP A 36 5.12 -21.98 3.54
CA TRP A 36 5.10 -21.76 2.10
C TRP A 36 3.73 -21.27 1.59
N VAL A 37 2.62 -21.67 2.22
CA VAL A 37 1.28 -21.19 1.88
C VAL A 37 1.16 -19.70 2.18
N ALA A 38 1.67 -19.26 3.34
CA ALA A 38 1.69 -17.85 3.71
C ALA A 38 2.48 -17.01 2.69
N SER A 39 3.65 -17.50 2.28
CA SER A 39 4.46 -16.85 1.24
C SER A 39 3.75 -16.76 -0.10
N LEU A 40 3.08 -17.84 -0.54
CA LEU A 40 2.35 -17.84 -1.81
C LEU A 40 1.15 -16.90 -1.80
N VAL A 41 0.38 -16.88 -0.70
CA VAL A 41 -0.76 -15.98 -0.53
C VAL A 41 -0.29 -14.53 -0.49
N ALA A 42 0.76 -14.23 0.29
CA ALA A 42 1.34 -12.89 0.37
C ALA A 42 1.88 -12.43 -0.99
N LEU A 43 2.57 -13.31 -1.73
CA LEU A 43 3.09 -13.01 -3.06
C LEU A 43 1.96 -12.73 -4.05
N LEU A 44 0.90 -13.54 -4.04
CA LEU A 44 -0.27 -13.33 -4.89
C LEU A 44 -0.93 -11.97 -4.58
N CYS A 45 -1.18 -11.66 -3.31
CA CYS A 45 -1.74 -10.37 -2.90
C CYS A 45 -0.84 -9.20 -3.32
N ALA A 46 0.47 -9.32 -3.13
CA ALA A 46 1.44 -8.29 -3.48
C ALA A 46 1.50 -8.06 -5.00
N VAL A 47 1.48 -9.13 -5.81
CA VAL A 47 1.44 -9.03 -7.27
C VAL A 47 0.13 -8.39 -7.74
N LEU A 48 -1.02 -8.75 -7.16
CA LEU A 48 -2.31 -8.18 -7.51
C LEU A 48 -2.36 -6.67 -7.17
N ALA A 49 -1.89 -6.28 -5.98
CA ALA A 49 -1.83 -4.88 -5.57
C ALA A 49 -0.84 -4.07 -6.41
N GLY A 50 0.36 -4.61 -6.66
CA GLY A 50 1.36 -3.99 -7.53
C GLY A 50 0.86 -3.81 -8.96
N ARG A 51 0.22 -4.84 -9.53
CA ARG A 51 -0.41 -4.78 -10.86
C ARG A 51 -1.54 -3.75 -10.88
N PHE A 52 -2.35 -3.67 -9.83
CA PHE A 52 -3.39 -2.65 -9.71
C PHE A 52 -2.79 -1.24 -9.75
N VAL A 53 -1.79 -0.94 -8.91
CA VAL A 53 -1.13 0.37 -8.88
C VAL A 53 -0.44 0.69 -10.20
N TRP A 54 0.25 -0.28 -10.81
CA TRP A 54 0.90 -0.09 -12.11
C TRP A 54 -0.08 0.26 -13.22
N THR A 55 -1.16 -0.51 -13.34
CA THR A 55 -2.16 -0.31 -14.40
C THR A 55 -2.99 0.96 -14.20
N ARG A 56 -3.30 1.33 -12.95
CA ARG A 56 -4.13 2.49 -12.64
C ARG A 56 -3.35 3.80 -12.46
N SER A 57 -2.03 3.76 -12.35
CA SER A 57 -1.19 4.96 -12.23
C SER A 57 -1.24 5.91 -13.42
N ALA A 58 -1.65 5.44 -14.60
CA ALA A 58 -1.81 6.30 -15.79
C ALA A 58 -3.07 7.18 -15.73
N ASP A 59 -4.16 6.66 -15.14
CA ASP A 59 -5.42 7.40 -14.99
C ASP A 59 -6.15 7.05 -13.68
N PRO A 60 -5.65 7.53 -12.52
CA PRO A 60 -6.23 7.20 -11.23
C PRO A 60 -7.65 7.74 -11.07
N GLY A 61 -7.98 8.84 -11.76
CA GLY A 61 -9.24 9.56 -11.64
C GLY A 61 -10.40 9.01 -12.47
N ARG A 62 -10.29 7.81 -13.04
CA ARG A 62 -11.34 7.20 -13.88
C ARG A 62 -12.64 6.93 -13.10
N SER A 63 -12.54 6.61 -11.81
CA SER A 63 -13.66 6.32 -10.92
C SER A 63 -13.28 6.70 -9.50
N PRO A 64 -14.23 7.15 -8.65
CA PRO A 64 -13.94 7.53 -7.27
C PRO A 64 -13.29 6.38 -6.49
N LEU A 65 -13.80 5.15 -6.63
CA LEU A 65 -13.25 3.98 -5.95
C LEU A 65 -11.80 3.68 -6.38
N VAL A 66 -11.49 3.84 -7.67
CA VAL A 66 -10.14 3.61 -8.20
C VAL A 66 -9.17 4.65 -7.66
N ALA A 67 -9.60 5.92 -7.60
CA ALA A 67 -8.77 6.99 -7.07
C ALA A 67 -8.48 6.80 -5.58
N MET A 68 -9.51 6.43 -4.79
CA MET A 68 -9.37 6.09 -3.38
C MET A 68 -8.43 4.90 -3.17
N ALA A 69 -8.68 3.78 -3.84
CA ALA A 69 -7.86 2.58 -3.69
C ALA A 69 -6.41 2.80 -4.12
N TYR A 70 -6.19 3.55 -5.21
CA TYR A 70 -4.84 3.92 -5.65
C TYR A 70 -4.12 4.77 -4.60
N GLY A 71 -4.77 5.82 -4.10
CA GLY A 71 -4.20 6.69 -3.07
C GLY A 71 -3.92 5.93 -1.77
N ALA A 72 -4.85 5.07 -1.34
CA ALA A 72 -4.73 4.25 -0.15
C ALA A 72 -3.57 3.26 -0.22
N LEU A 73 -3.42 2.54 -1.34
CA LEU A 73 -2.28 1.65 -1.54
C LEU A 73 -0.96 2.42 -1.64
N ALA A 74 -0.96 3.57 -2.31
CA ALA A 74 0.25 4.38 -2.47
C ALA A 74 0.74 4.94 -1.14
N LEU A 75 -0.08 5.74 -0.46
CA LEU A 75 0.32 6.37 0.81
C LEU A 75 0.34 5.38 1.97
N GLY A 76 -0.54 4.38 1.97
CA GLY A 76 -0.51 3.28 2.94
C GLY A 76 0.75 2.42 2.79
N GLY A 77 1.16 2.10 1.56
CA GLY A 77 2.41 1.39 1.30
C GLY A 77 3.63 2.17 1.76
N ILE A 78 3.70 3.47 1.42
CA ILE A 78 4.80 4.36 1.86
C ILE A 78 4.83 4.45 3.39
N GLY A 79 3.70 4.74 4.03
CA GLY A 79 3.59 4.85 5.47
C GLY A 79 3.97 3.54 6.17
N PHE A 80 3.43 2.41 5.68
CA PHE A 80 3.76 1.09 6.19
C PHE A 80 5.25 0.79 6.09
N CYS A 81 5.86 0.96 4.91
CA CYS A 81 7.29 0.72 4.75
C CYS A 81 8.13 1.61 5.69
N ALA A 82 7.77 2.88 5.83
CA ALA A 82 8.46 3.78 6.74
C ALA A 82 8.36 3.34 8.21
N GLY A 83 7.17 2.93 8.69
CA GLY A 83 7.03 2.47 10.08
C GLY A 83 7.40 1.01 10.32
N PHE A 84 7.46 0.18 9.28
CA PHE A 84 7.92 -1.20 9.38
C PHE A 84 9.45 -1.23 9.41
N PHE A 85 10.11 -0.65 8.39
CA PHE A 85 11.56 -0.68 8.26
C PHE A 85 12.27 0.43 9.05
N GLY A 86 11.63 1.57 9.30
CA GLY A 86 12.24 2.69 10.02
C GLY A 86 12.79 2.30 11.39
N PRO A 87 11.98 1.73 12.31
CA PRO A 87 12.47 1.27 13.61
C PRO A 87 13.57 0.21 13.49
N LEU A 88 13.44 -0.74 12.54
CA LEU A 88 14.42 -1.80 12.29
C LEU A 88 15.80 -1.24 11.88
N LEU A 89 15.83 -0.11 11.18
CA LEU A 89 17.07 0.49 10.67
C LEU A 89 17.65 1.57 11.59
N LEU A 90 16.80 2.38 12.22
CA LEU A 90 17.21 3.57 12.97
C LEU A 90 17.28 3.32 14.48
N ALA A 91 16.54 2.34 15.00
CA ALA A 91 16.49 2.00 16.41
C ALA A 91 16.36 0.47 16.60
N PRO A 92 17.32 -0.33 16.11
CA PRO A 92 17.24 -1.79 16.16
C PRO A 92 17.16 -2.34 17.60
N GLU A 93 17.72 -1.61 18.57
CA GLU A 93 17.66 -1.95 19.99
C GLU A 93 16.28 -1.71 20.63
N ALA A 94 15.39 -0.97 19.95
CA ALA A 94 14.02 -0.81 20.42
C ALA A 94 13.25 -2.10 20.21
N ASN A 95 12.79 -2.71 21.31
CA ASN A 95 12.00 -3.94 21.31
C ASN A 95 10.56 -3.76 20.77
N GLN A 96 10.31 -2.72 19.97
CA GLN A 96 9.01 -2.36 19.43
C GLN A 96 8.80 -2.89 18.00
N GLY A 97 9.83 -3.45 17.38
CA GLY A 97 9.75 -4.15 16.10
C GLY A 97 8.95 -3.39 15.01
N PRO A 98 8.30 -4.11 14.08
CA PRO A 98 7.53 -3.51 12.99
C PRO A 98 6.15 -2.94 13.39
N LEU A 99 5.84 -2.84 14.68
CA LEU A 99 4.49 -2.52 15.17
C LEU A 99 4.01 -1.13 14.73
N LEU A 100 4.92 -0.16 14.62
CA LEU A 100 4.62 1.19 14.13
C LEU A 100 4.08 1.15 12.68
N GLY A 101 4.63 0.28 11.84
CA GLY A 101 4.17 0.01 10.48
C GLY A 101 2.75 -0.54 10.46
N PHE A 102 2.50 -1.57 11.29
CA PHE A 102 1.23 -2.27 11.35
C PHE A 102 0.07 -1.43 11.89
N PHE A 103 0.29 -0.72 13.00
CA PHE A 103 -0.82 -0.15 13.77
C PHE A 103 -1.02 1.34 13.59
N ILE A 104 -0.01 2.07 13.10
CA ILE A 104 -0.06 3.52 13.03
C ILE A 104 0.18 4.00 11.60
N THR A 105 1.42 3.92 11.13
CA THR A 105 1.85 4.59 9.90
C THR A 105 1.26 3.99 8.63
N GLY A 106 1.12 2.65 8.56
CA GLY A 106 0.44 1.96 7.47
C GLY A 106 -1.05 2.31 7.39
N PRO A 107 -1.85 2.05 8.44
CA PRO A 107 -3.26 2.39 8.47
C PRO A 107 -3.55 3.88 8.26
N LEU A 108 -2.76 4.76 8.89
CA LEU A 108 -2.92 6.21 8.73
C LEU A 108 -2.64 6.64 7.29
N GLY A 109 -1.55 6.16 6.69
CA GLY A 109 -1.23 6.40 5.29
C GLY A 109 -2.32 5.89 4.35
N PHE A 110 -2.90 4.73 4.66
CA PHE A 110 -3.99 4.15 3.88
C PHE A 110 -5.25 5.03 3.90
N VAL A 111 -5.67 5.48 5.08
CA VAL A 111 -6.86 6.35 5.22
C VAL A 111 -6.64 7.71 4.58
N ILE A 112 -5.52 8.37 4.87
CA ILE A 112 -5.16 9.67 4.26
C ILE A 112 -5.07 9.52 2.74
N GLY A 113 -4.49 8.43 2.27
CA GLY A 113 -4.40 8.09 0.85
C GLY A 113 -5.75 7.93 0.18
N ALA A 114 -6.68 7.22 0.82
CA ALA A 114 -8.04 7.08 0.31
C ALA A 114 -8.74 8.44 0.19
N ILE A 115 -8.67 9.27 1.24
CA ILE A 115 -9.26 10.61 1.28
C ILE A 115 -8.64 11.51 0.20
N GLY A 116 -7.31 11.51 0.09
CA GLY A 116 -6.59 12.27 -0.93
C GLY A 116 -6.94 11.83 -2.35
N GLY A 117 -7.07 10.52 -2.59
CA GLY A 117 -7.51 9.96 -3.86
C GLY A 117 -8.93 10.40 -4.22
N PHE A 118 -9.87 10.38 -3.27
CA PHE A 118 -11.22 10.89 -3.47
C PHE A 118 -11.24 12.40 -3.77
N GLY A 119 -10.47 13.19 -3.02
CA GLY A 119 -10.33 14.63 -3.23
C GLY A 119 -9.74 14.97 -4.61
N TYR A 120 -8.76 14.18 -5.07
CA TYR A 120 -8.21 14.29 -6.42
C TYR A 120 -9.27 14.04 -7.49
N TRP A 121 -10.04 12.95 -7.35
CA TRP A 121 -11.13 12.64 -8.28
C TRP A 121 -12.17 13.77 -8.33
N LEU A 122 -12.58 14.29 -7.17
CA LEU A 122 -13.57 15.38 -7.09
C LEU A 122 -13.07 16.66 -7.77
N SER A 123 -11.79 17.00 -7.55
CA SER A 123 -11.16 18.17 -8.15
C SER A 123 -11.05 18.07 -9.67
N ARG A 124 -10.80 16.87 -10.20
CA ARG A 124 -10.79 16.62 -11.65
C ARG A 124 -12.18 16.74 -12.27
N ARG A 125 -13.22 16.18 -11.62
CA ARG A 125 -14.60 16.28 -12.10
C ARG A 125 -15.08 17.73 -12.19
N ARG A 126 -14.69 18.57 -11.23
CA ARG A 126 -15.04 20.01 -11.24
C ARG A 126 -14.38 20.80 -12.38
N ARG A 127 -13.25 20.33 -12.92
CA ARG A 127 -12.54 20.99 -14.04
C ARG A 127 -13.02 20.57 -15.43
N SER A 128 -13.95 19.61 -15.53
CA SER A 128 -14.56 19.20 -16.80
C SER A 128 -16.09 19.24 -16.73
N PRO A 129 -16.73 20.43 -16.65
CA PRO A 129 -18.19 20.56 -16.57
C PRO A 129 -18.93 20.20 -17.87
N ASP A 130 -18.26 20.27 -19.03
CA ASP A 130 -18.91 20.36 -20.37
C ASP A 130 -19.10 19.03 -21.11
N ALA A 131 -19.07 17.88 -20.43
CA ALA A 131 -19.32 16.57 -21.06
C ALA A 131 -20.63 15.94 -20.58
N ARG A 132 -21.73 16.69 -20.65
CA ARG A 132 -23.09 16.14 -20.53
C ARG A 132 -23.75 16.10 -21.89
#